data_AF-A0A9W8F9L6-F1
#
_entry.id   AF-A0A9W8F9L6-F1
#
_cell.length_a   1.000
_cell.length_b   1.000
_cell.length_c   1.000
_cell.angle_alpha   90.00
_cell.angle_beta   90.00
_cell.angle_gamma   90.00
#
_symmetry.space_group_name_H-M   'P 1'
#
loop_
_entity.id
_entity.type
_entity.pdbx_description
1 polymer ?
#
loop_
_entity_poly.entity_id
_entity_poly.type
_entity_poly.pdbx_seq_one_letter_code
_entity_poly.pdbx_strand_id
1 'polypeptide(L)'
;MIQVRAGIAEYLSASEARQKAVALVASRSAKHSANPSVLAAAQTAMESATAALTALVARLHADAVRLYVVPVLIESGFLVPSEKRMRAKFPDCNLPAALVEAWSAPLAVFTASWGETLFYEELLAAMVSALTPDSSELGIFESGNSALSTSHAATLVAWIRWILESHYVSNGGKSSAVSIEDLLEGCLRNPSYYSRSVLRVVSDIDPALKRDLKPFVEYMGKALAALVAEEAKVSAPSTNSKPQPTVSLKALQDEEALMQRRLDQFFGAGHEASQIESMDVDALVKPGATATFVPEARSAVSTATVTSRWSYVPEAAWTQCPIGTLCGGTVPALEWPAWIDSVPLHATMPL
;
A
#
# COMPACT_ATOMS: atom_id res chain seq x y z
N MET A 1 0.24 4.21 -17.17
CA MET A 1 -1.03 3.81 -16.50
C MET A 1 -2.25 3.89 -17.42
N ILE A 2 -2.60 5.05 -18.01
CA ILE A 2 -3.82 5.20 -18.85
C ILE A 2 -3.90 4.19 -20.00
N GLN A 3 -2.81 3.97 -20.73
CA GLN A 3 -2.77 3.02 -21.85
C GLN A 3 -2.95 1.55 -21.38
N VAL A 4 -2.37 1.18 -20.25
CA VAL A 4 -2.54 -0.17 -19.63
C VAL A 4 -4.00 -0.40 -19.29
N ARG A 5 -4.62 0.57 -18.60
CA ARG A 5 -6.04 0.53 -18.27
C ARG A 5 -6.90 0.37 -19.52
N ALA A 6 -6.64 1.17 -20.55
CA ALA A 6 -7.40 1.15 -21.79
C ALA A 6 -7.27 -0.20 -22.52
N GLY A 7 -6.05 -0.74 -22.65
CA GLY A 7 -5.81 -2.03 -23.32
C GLY A 7 -6.48 -3.20 -22.59
N ILE A 8 -6.42 -3.22 -21.25
CA ILE A 8 -7.11 -4.25 -20.46
C ILE A 8 -8.63 -4.10 -20.58
N ALA A 9 -9.16 -2.87 -20.52
CA ALA A 9 -10.59 -2.63 -20.65
C ALA A 9 -11.13 -2.99 -22.05
N GLU A 10 -10.38 -2.71 -23.11
CA GLU A 10 -10.71 -3.10 -24.48
C GLU A 10 -10.81 -4.62 -24.61
N TYR A 11 -9.84 -5.35 -24.03
CA TYR A 11 -9.87 -6.81 -23.97
C TYR A 11 -11.13 -7.33 -23.28
N LEU A 12 -11.45 -6.83 -22.09
CA LEU A 12 -12.61 -7.30 -21.32
C LEU A 12 -13.92 -7.02 -22.05
N SER A 13 -14.03 -5.87 -22.71
CA SER A 13 -15.18 -5.52 -23.55
C SER A 13 -15.35 -6.49 -24.72
N ALA A 14 -14.27 -6.83 -25.42
CA ALA A 14 -14.29 -7.82 -26.51
C ALA A 14 -14.66 -9.23 -26.01
N SER A 15 -14.14 -9.62 -24.84
CA SER A 15 -14.46 -10.91 -24.19
C SER A 15 -15.95 -11.00 -23.83
N GLU A 16 -16.51 -9.95 -23.23
CA GLU A 16 -17.94 -9.90 -22.89
C GLU A 16 -18.82 -9.93 -24.15
N ALA A 17 -18.44 -9.21 -25.21
CA ALA A 17 -19.15 -9.24 -26.49
C ALA A 17 -19.16 -10.65 -27.11
N ARG A 18 -18.03 -11.37 -27.04
CA ARG A 18 -17.92 -12.77 -27.46
C ARG A 18 -18.82 -13.68 -26.63
N GLN A 19 -18.80 -13.57 -25.30
CA GLN A 19 -19.66 -14.38 -24.42
C GLN A 19 -21.16 -14.15 -24.72
N LYS A 20 -21.57 -12.89 -24.92
CA LYS A 20 -22.94 -12.55 -25.33
C LYS A 20 -23.31 -13.15 -26.69
N ALA A 21 -22.41 -13.11 -27.67
CA ALA A 21 -22.63 -13.72 -28.98
C ALA A 21 -22.78 -15.26 -28.87
N VAL A 22 -21.94 -15.92 -28.08
CA VAL A 22 -22.03 -17.37 -27.82
C VAL A 22 -23.37 -17.73 -27.16
N ALA A 23 -23.77 -16.99 -26.12
CA ALA A 23 -25.05 -17.21 -25.45
C ALA A 23 -26.27 -16.99 -26.37
N LEU A 24 -26.20 -15.99 -27.27
CA LEU A 24 -27.23 -15.73 -28.27
C LEU A 24 -27.34 -16.88 -29.29
N VAL A 25 -26.21 -17.42 -29.75
CA VAL A 25 -26.21 -18.57 -30.67
C VAL A 25 -26.76 -19.82 -29.97
N ALA A 26 -26.35 -20.08 -28.72
CA ALA A 26 -26.83 -21.21 -27.94
C ALA A 26 -28.35 -21.18 -27.72
N SER A 27 -28.92 -20.00 -27.41
CA SER A 27 -30.36 -19.84 -27.21
C SER A 27 -31.20 -19.93 -28.49
N ARG A 28 -30.64 -19.56 -29.66
CA ARG A 28 -31.35 -19.59 -30.95
C ARG A 28 -31.36 -20.94 -31.65
N SER A 29 -30.40 -21.81 -31.32
CA SER A 29 -30.30 -23.18 -31.85
C SER A 29 -31.60 -23.99 -31.74
N ALA A 30 -32.51 -23.61 -30.84
CA ALA A 30 -33.80 -24.28 -30.66
C ALA A 30 -34.88 -23.96 -31.71
N LYS A 31 -34.84 -22.82 -32.44
CA LYS A 31 -35.98 -22.42 -33.32
C LYS A 31 -35.68 -21.69 -34.63
N HIS A 32 -34.52 -21.07 -34.85
CA HIS A 32 -34.25 -20.33 -36.10
C HIS A 32 -32.75 -20.34 -36.46
N SER A 33 -32.45 -20.27 -37.77
CA SER A 33 -31.10 -20.12 -38.33
C SER A 33 -30.33 -19.02 -37.58
N ALA A 34 -29.35 -19.42 -36.77
CA ALA A 34 -28.44 -18.49 -36.11
C ALA A 34 -27.62 -17.76 -37.18
N ASN A 35 -27.40 -16.45 -37.02
CA ASN A 35 -26.64 -15.65 -37.96
C ASN A 35 -25.13 -15.85 -37.66
N PRO A 36 -24.39 -16.66 -38.44
CA PRO A 36 -23.00 -17.02 -38.13
C PRO A 36 -22.06 -15.79 -38.17
N SER A 37 -22.48 -14.70 -38.80
CA SER A 37 -21.71 -13.46 -38.92
C SER A 37 -21.44 -12.77 -37.58
N VAL A 38 -22.37 -12.82 -36.62
CA VAL A 38 -22.23 -12.13 -35.32
C VAL A 38 -21.16 -12.78 -34.46
N LEU A 39 -21.14 -14.12 -34.42
CA LEU A 39 -20.12 -14.87 -33.67
C LEU A 39 -18.74 -14.69 -34.29
N ALA A 40 -18.65 -14.72 -35.63
CA ALA A 40 -17.39 -14.48 -36.35
C ALA A 40 -16.83 -13.08 -36.05
N ALA A 41 -17.67 -12.04 -36.09
CA ALA A 41 -17.25 -10.67 -35.78
C ALA A 41 -16.76 -10.53 -34.33
N ALA A 42 -17.45 -11.13 -33.36
CA ALA A 42 -17.03 -11.10 -31.96
C ALA A 42 -15.72 -11.88 -31.72
N GLN A 43 -15.51 -12.99 -32.44
CA GLN A 43 -14.27 -13.75 -32.42
C GLN A 43 -13.10 -12.93 -32.99
N THR A 44 -13.28 -12.28 -34.14
CA THR A 44 -12.25 -11.40 -34.72
C THR A 44 -11.92 -10.21 -33.81
N ALA A 45 -12.93 -9.61 -33.17
CA ALA A 45 -12.71 -8.55 -32.19
C ALA A 45 -11.88 -9.03 -30.99
N MET A 46 -12.18 -10.23 -30.48
CA MET A 46 -11.44 -10.84 -29.38
C MET A 46 -9.98 -11.14 -29.74
N GLU A 47 -9.73 -11.66 -30.94
CA GLU A 47 -8.37 -11.91 -31.45
C GLU A 47 -7.59 -10.61 -31.60
N SER A 48 -8.22 -9.57 -32.16
CA SER A 48 -7.63 -8.24 -32.29
C SER A 48 -7.27 -7.64 -30.92
N ALA A 49 -8.19 -7.71 -29.95
CA ALA A 49 -7.95 -7.18 -28.60
C ALA A 49 -6.85 -7.97 -27.86
N THR A 50 -6.79 -9.29 -28.05
CA THR A 50 -5.71 -10.14 -27.51
C THR A 50 -4.36 -9.73 -28.11
N ALA A 51 -4.29 -9.55 -29.42
CA ALA A 51 -3.07 -9.11 -30.10
C ALA A 51 -2.61 -7.72 -29.64
N ALA A 52 -3.55 -6.77 -29.47
CA ALA A 52 -3.27 -5.44 -28.95
C ALA A 52 -2.75 -5.48 -27.50
N LEU A 53 -3.36 -6.29 -26.63
CA LEU A 53 -2.91 -6.48 -25.25
C LEU A 53 -1.50 -7.07 -25.20
N THR A 54 -1.23 -8.12 -25.97
CA THR A 54 0.11 -8.73 -26.07
C THR A 54 1.15 -7.73 -26.56
N ALA A 55 0.84 -6.95 -27.61
CA ALA A 55 1.75 -5.93 -28.12
C ALA A 55 2.01 -4.80 -27.12
N LEU A 56 1.01 -4.42 -26.32
CA LEU A 56 1.16 -3.43 -25.26
C LEU A 56 2.05 -3.96 -24.15
N VAL A 57 1.77 -5.16 -23.64
CA VAL A 57 2.50 -5.82 -22.56
C VAL A 57 3.97 -6.05 -22.94
N ALA A 58 4.24 -6.49 -24.17
CA ALA A 58 5.60 -6.71 -24.66
C ALA A 58 6.47 -5.44 -24.72
N ARG A 59 5.87 -4.24 -24.68
CA ARG A 59 6.59 -2.96 -24.65
C ARG A 59 6.89 -2.45 -23.25
N LEU A 60 6.34 -3.10 -22.21
CA LEU A 60 6.50 -2.70 -20.83
C LEU A 60 7.68 -3.45 -20.19
N HIS A 61 8.50 -2.73 -19.43
CA HIS A 61 9.56 -3.32 -18.61
C HIS A 61 8.97 -4.16 -17.46
N ALA A 62 9.75 -5.06 -16.88
CA ALA A 62 9.33 -5.86 -15.72
C ALA A 62 8.84 -4.99 -14.55
N ASP A 63 9.50 -3.86 -14.28
CA ASP A 63 9.09 -2.93 -13.20
C ASP A 63 7.69 -2.32 -13.42
N ALA A 64 7.20 -2.32 -14.66
CA ALA A 64 5.87 -1.84 -14.97
C ALA A 64 4.77 -2.73 -14.36
N VAL A 65 5.07 -4.00 -14.06
CA VAL A 65 4.13 -4.93 -13.43
C VAL A 65 3.63 -4.34 -12.11
N ARG A 66 4.56 -4.06 -11.20
CA ARG A 66 4.28 -3.50 -9.87
C ARG A 66 3.70 -2.08 -9.94
N LEU A 67 4.23 -1.24 -10.83
CA LEU A 67 3.90 0.19 -10.83
C LEU A 67 2.61 0.53 -11.59
N TYR A 68 2.24 -0.26 -12.61
CA TYR A 68 1.15 0.10 -13.51
C TYR A 68 0.13 -1.01 -13.75
N VAL A 69 0.56 -2.27 -13.84
CA VAL A 69 -0.34 -3.38 -14.21
C VAL A 69 -1.11 -3.85 -12.99
N VAL A 70 -0.40 -4.26 -11.94
CA VAL A 70 -0.99 -4.80 -10.70
C VAL A 70 -1.96 -3.81 -10.04
N PRO A 71 -1.63 -2.51 -9.87
CA PRO A 71 -2.57 -1.53 -9.33
C PRO A 71 -3.87 -1.46 -10.13
N VAL A 72 -3.79 -1.50 -11.46
CA VAL A 72 -4.98 -1.49 -12.32
C VAL A 72 -5.78 -2.78 -12.16
N LEU A 73 -5.12 -3.94 -12.06
CA LEU A 73 -5.79 -5.23 -11.94
C LEU A 73 -6.64 -5.35 -10.66
N ILE A 74 -6.18 -4.80 -9.54
CA ILE A 74 -6.88 -4.90 -8.25
C ILE A 74 -8.02 -3.88 -8.08
N GLU A 75 -8.17 -2.93 -8.99
CA GLU A 75 -9.23 -1.94 -8.97
C GLU A 75 -10.61 -2.51 -9.32
N SER A 76 -11.67 -1.78 -8.93
CA SER A 76 -13.04 -2.09 -9.34
C SER A 76 -13.20 -1.89 -10.85
N GLY A 77 -13.79 -2.88 -11.52
CA GLY A 77 -13.92 -2.97 -12.97
C GLY A 77 -12.94 -3.93 -13.62
N PHE A 78 -11.93 -4.42 -12.89
CA PHE A 78 -10.93 -5.36 -13.39
C PHE A 78 -11.09 -6.75 -12.75
N LEU A 79 -10.08 -7.25 -12.00
CA LEU A 79 -10.21 -8.52 -11.29
C LEU A 79 -11.37 -8.48 -10.29
N VAL A 80 -11.66 -7.29 -9.75
CA VAL A 80 -12.87 -7.05 -8.96
C VAL A 80 -13.95 -6.46 -9.86
N PRO A 81 -15.03 -7.19 -10.20
CA PRO A 81 -16.07 -6.68 -11.08
C PRO A 81 -16.74 -5.43 -10.51
N SER A 82 -17.15 -4.50 -11.38
CA SER A 82 -17.99 -3.37 -10.96
C SER A 82 -19.36 -3.84 -10.47
N GLU A 83 -19.89 -4.91 -11.04
CA GLU A 83 -21.16 -5.50 -10.63
C GLU A 83 -21.05 -6.30 -9.33
N LYS A 84 -21.72 -5.84 -8.27
CA LYS A 84 -21.69 -6.50 -6.95
C LYS A 84 -22.14 -7.98 -6.97
N ARG A 85 -22.99 -8.39 -7.92
CA ARG A 85 -23.47 -9.78 -8.04
C ARG A 85 -22.40 -10.77 -8.51
N MET A 86 -21.40 -10.29 -9.22
CA MET A 86 -20.27 -11.09 -9.72
C MET A 86 -19.10 -11.14 -8.73
N ARG A 87 -19.17 -10.36 -7.65
CA ARG A 87 -18.17 -10.35 -6.58
C ARG A 87 -18.34 -11.56 -5.69
N ALA A 88 -17.22 -12.05 -5.15
CA ALA A 88 -17.26 -13.10 -4.16
C ALA A 88 -17.94 -12.61 -2.87
N LYS A 89 -18.57 -13.53 -2.14
CA LYS A 89 -19.20 -13.27 -0.86
C LYS A 89 -18.34 -13.83 0.26
N PHE A 90 -18.19 -13.06 1.33
CA PHE A 90 -17.62 -13.55 2.58
C PHE A 90 -18.68 -14.38 3.33
N PRO A 91 -18.33 -15.51 3.98
CA PRO A 91 -16.97 -16.02 4.23
C PRO A 91 -16.42 -16.98 3.17
N ASP A 92 -17.24 -17.44 2.23
CA ASP A 92 -16.86 -18.54 1.34
C ASP A 92 -15.76 -18.15 0.36
N CYS A 93 -15.71 -16.89 -0.08
CA CYS A 93 -14.69 -16.33 -0.98
C CYS A 93 -14.44 -17.21 -2.23
N ASN A 94 -15.51 -17.68 -2.88
CA ASN A 94 -15.41 -18.44 -4.13
C ASN A 94 -15.56 -17.52 -5.35
N LEU A 95 -14.71 -17.70 -6.35
CA LEU A 95 -14.83 -16.99 -7.63
C LEU A 95 -15.87 -17.65 -8.54
N PRO A 96 -16.73 -16.87 -9.22
CA PRO A 96 -17.56 -17.39 -10.29
C PRO A 96 -16.69 -17.90 -11.45
N ALA A 97 -17.02 -19.09 -12.00
CA ALA A 97 -16.27 -19.68 -13.11
C ALA A 97 -16.20 -18.75 -14.34
N ALA A 98 -17.28 -18.04 -14.65
CA ALA A 98 -17.31 -17.07 -15.75
C ALA A 98 -16.29 -15.93 -15.58
N LEU A 99 -15.99 -15.54 -14.33
CA LEU A 99 -15.01 -14.50 -14.03
C LEU A 99 -13.58 -15.03 -14.25
N VAL A 100 -13.30 -16.26 -13.80
CA VAL A 100 -12.02 -16.94 -14.05
C VAL A 100 -11.80 -17.12 -15.54
N GLU A 101 -12.82 -17.58 -16.28
CA GLU A 101 -12.75 -17.77 -17.73
C GLU A 101 -12.42 -16.45 -18.45
N ALA A 102 -13.09 -15.36 -18.09
CA ALA A 102 -12.87 -14.04 -18.69
C ALA A 102 -11.43 -13.51 -18.50
N TRP A 103 -10.77 -13.90 -17.40
CA TRP A 103 -9.43 -13.45 -17.03
C TRP A 103 -8.31 -14.46 -17.32
N SER A 104 -8.64 -15.71 -17.60
CA SER A 104 -7.66 -16.76 -17.86
C SER A 104 -6.67 -16.40 -18.98
N ALA A 105 -7.16 -15.87 -20.10
CA ALA A 105 -6.34 -15.51 -21.24
C ALA A 105 -5.50 -14.23 -21.03
N PRO A 106 -6.01 -13.11 -20.44
CA PRO A 106 -5.17 -11.99 -20.04
C PRO A 106 -4.06 -12.37 -19.08
N LEU A 107 -4.39 -13.17 -18.06
CA LEU A 107 -3.40 -13.63 -17.08
C LEU A 107 -2.31 -14.47 -17.77
N ALA A 108 -2.68 -15.33 -18.72
CA ALA A 108 -1.70 -16.06 -19.53
C ALA A 108 -0.80 -15.14 -20.37
N VAL A 109 -1.31 -14.03 -20.92
CA VAL A 109 -0.49 -13.04 -21.63
C VAL A 109 0.51 -12.37 -20.67
N PHE A 110 0.08 -12.02 -19.46
CA PHE A 110 0.95 -11.41 -18.45
C PHE A 110 2.04 -12.38 -17.98
N THR A 111 1.68 -13.62 -17.64
CA THR A 111 2.65 -14.63 -17.18
C THR A 111 3.62 -15.04 -18.29
N ALA A 112 3.16 -15.13 -19.55
CA ALA A 112 4.06 -15.39 -20.68
C ALA A 112 5.08 -14.26 -20.92
N SER A 113 4.74 -13.02 -20.55
CA SER A 113 5.58 -11.84 -20.82
C SER A 113 6.59 -11.57 -19.71
N TRP A 114 6.22 -11.77 -18.44
CA TRP A 114 7.07 -11.42 -17.30
C TRP A 114 7.52 -12.62 -16.46
N GLY A 115 7.05 -13.82 -16.80
CA GLY A 115 7.23 -15.01 -15.99
C GLY A 115 6.12 -15.16 -14.95
N GLU A 116 5.75 -16.41 -14.70
CA GLU A 116 4.70 -16.79 -13.77
C GLU A 116 5.00 -16.33 -12.33
N THR A 117 6.26 -16.50 -11.91
CA THR A 117 6.72 -16.14 -10.57
C THR A 117 6.63 -14.65 -10.29
N LEU A 118 7.33 -13.83 -11.08
CA LEU A 118 7.35 -12.38 -10.89
C LEU A 118 5.92 -11.79 -10.92
N PHE A 119 5.10 -12.21 -11.87
CA PHE A 119 3.76 -11.64 -12.02
C PHE A 119 2.84 -11.99 -10.84
N TYR A 120 2.78 -13.27 -10.43
CA TYR A 120 1.87 -13.67 -9.36
C TYR A 120 2.35 -13.24 -7.98
N GLU A 121 3.65 -13.20 -7.71
CA GLU A 121 4.17 -12.70 -6.43
C GLU A 121 3.82 -11.22 -6.24
N GLU A 122 4.05 -10.38 -7.25
CA GLU A 122 3.69 -8.97 -7.22
C GLU A 122 2.17 -8.77 -7.09
N LEU A 123 1.37 -9.58 -7.79
CA LEU A 123 -0.09 -9.52 -7.69
C LEU A 123 -0.59 -9.92 -6.29
N LEU A 124 -0.08 -11.02 -5.73
CA LEU A 124 -0.43 -11.49 -4.39
C LEU A 124 -0.02 -10.49 -3.32
N ALA A 125 1.19 -9.96 -3.38
CA ALA A 125 1.68 -8.95 -2.44
C ALA A 125 0.79 -7.69 -2.46
N ALA A 126 0.41 -7.21 -3.64
CA ALA A 126 -0.48 -6.07 -3.77
C ALA A 126 -1.91 -6.38 -3.27
N MET A 127 -2.44 -7.58 -3.54
CA MET A 127 -3.75 -7.98 -3.01
C MET A 127 -3.75 -8.00 -1.49
N VAL A 128 -2.71 -8.56 -0.84
CA VAL A 128 -2.59 -8.60 0.62
C VAL A 128 -2.43 -7.20 1.20
N SER A 129 -1.60 -6.37 0.57
CA SER A 129 -1.43 -4.97 0.95
C SER A 129 -2.77 -4.24 0.92
N ALA A 130 -3.56 -4.43 -0.14
CA ALA A 130 -4.88 -3.84 -0.28
C ALA A 130 -5.91 -4.38 0.74
N LEU A 131 -5.73 -5.59 1.27
CA LEU A 131 -6.58 -6.18 2.32
C LEU A 131 -6.23 -5.68 3.74
N THR A 132 -5.20 -4.85 3.86
CA THR A 132 -4.83 -4.22 5.13
C THR A 132 -5.87 -3.14 5.43
N PRO A 133 -6.55 -3.20 6.59
CA PRO A 133 -7.42 -2.11 7.00
C PRO A 133 -6.56 -0.86 7.11
N ASP A 134 -6.95 0.22 6.43
CA ASP A 134 -6.38 1.53 6.75
C ASP A 134 -6.60 1.72 8.25
N SER A 135 -5.58 2.17 8.97
CA SER A 135 -5.62 2.39 10.44
C SER A 135 -6.81 3.26 10.90
N SER A 136 -7.51 3.90 9.97
CA SER A 136 -8.78 4.62 10.13
C SER A 136 -10.01 3.73 10.34
N GLU A 137 -9.99 2.43 10.02
CA GLU A 137 -11.11 1.52 10.32
C GLU A 137 -11.33 1.32 11.83
N LEU A 138 -10.33 1.62 12.67
CA LEU A 138 -10.48 1.71 14.14
C LEU A 138 -11.15 3.02 14.61
N GLY A 139 -11.67 3.84 13.69
CA GLY A 139 -12.68 4.87 13.98
C GLY A 139 -12.18 6.15 14.65
N ILE A 140 -10.86 6.42 14.67
CA ILE A 140 -10.32 7.62 15.35
C ILE A 140 -9.98 8.77 14.37
N PHE A 141 -9.70 8.48 13.10
CA PHE A 141 -9.39 9.53 12.10
C PHE A 141 -10.22 9.35 10.83
N GLU A 142 -10.92 10.42 10.45
CA GLU A 142 -11.96 10.46 9.43
C GLU A 142 -11.51 9.99 8.03
N SER A 143 -12.25 9.02 7.50
CA SER A 143 -12.91 9.10 6.18
C SER A 143 -12.07 9.48 4.95
N GLY A 144 -10.86 8.94 4.83
CA GLY A 144 -10.26 8.75 3.51
C GLY A 144 -11.12 7.78 2.69
N ASN A 145 -11.56 8.21 1.50
CA ASN A 145 -12.53 7.53 0.61
C ASN A 145 -12.05 6.18 0.03
N SER A 146 -11.09 5.49 0.66
CA SER A 146 -10.34 4.36 0.10
C SER A 146 -10.58 3.01 0.80
N ALA A 147 -11.40 2.96 1.87
CA ALA A 147 -11.69 1.69 2.52
C ALA A 147 -12.36 0.73 1.52
N LEU A 148 -11.75 -0.44 1.29
CA LEU A 148 -12.29 -1.42 0.38
C LEU A 148 -13.62 -1.94 0.90
N SER A 149 -14.64 -1.95 0.03
CA SER A 149 -15.90 -2.60 0.39
C SER A 149 -15.67 -4.08 0.73
N THR A 150 -16.47 -4.62 1.64
CA THR A 150 -16.34 -6.03 2.07
C THR A 150 -16.39 -7.03 0.89
N SER A 151 -17.26 -6.77 -0.09
CA SER A 151 -17.35 -7.55 -1.33
C SER A 151 -16.10 -7.47 -2.22
N HIS A 152 -15.40 -6.33 -2.20
CA HIS A 152 -14.16 -6.13 -2.94
C HIS A 152 -13.05 -6.96 -2.31
N ALA A 153 -12.85 -6.80 -1.01
CA ALA A 153 -11.88 -7.57 -0.24
C ALA A 153 -12.13 -9.09 -0.35
N ALA A 154 -13.38 -9.54 -0.22
CA ALA A 154 -13.74 -10.95 -0.41
C ALA A 154 -13.38 -11.46 -1.82
N THR A 155 -13.53 -10.63 -2.86
CA THR A 155 -13.15 -10.99 -4.23
C THR A 155 -11.64 -11.10 -4.40
N LEU A 156 -10.86 -10.22 -3.76
CA LEU A 156 -9.39 -10.35 -3.75
C LEU A 156 -8.94 -11.63 -3.03
N VAL A 157 -9.55 -11.98 -1.88
CA VAL A 157 -9.28 -13.26 -1.19
C VAL A 157 -9.60 -14.45 -2.09
N ALA A 158 -10.69 -14.38 -2.86
CA ALA A 158 -11.08 -15.42 -3.79
C ALA A 158 -10.06 -15.58 -4.95
N TRP A 159 -9.48 -14.48 -5.43
CA TRP A 159 -8.37 -14.50 -6.38
C TRP A 159 -7.08 -15.07 -5.78
N ILE A 160 -6.72 -14.67 -4.55
CA ILE A 160 -5.57 -15.26 -3.84
C ILE A 160 -5.75 -16.78 -3.76
N ARG A 161 -6.94 -17.26 -3.36
CA ARG A 161 -7.23 -18.70 -3.34
C ARG A 161 -7.01 -19.36 -4.69
N TRP A 162 -7.62 -18.82 -5.75
CA TRP A 162 -7.49 -19.40 -7.08
C TRP A 162 -6.03 -19.44 -7.57
N ILE A 163 -5.26 -18.37 -7.32
CA ILE A 163 -3.83 -18.32 -7.67
C ILE A 163 -3.06 -19.40 -6.92
N LEU A 164 -3.25 -19.52 -5.61
CA LEU A 164 -2.57 -20.55 -4.81
C LEU A 164 -2.98 -21.97 -5.25
N GLU A 165 -4.27 -22.24 -5.43
CA GLU A 165 -4.75 -23.56 -5.88
C GLU A 165 -4.19 -23.94 -7.27
N SER A 166 -3.95 -22.95 -8.14
CA SER A 166 -3.49 -23.18 -9.52
C SER A 166 -1.97 -23.19 -9.67
N HIS A 167 -1.24 -22.42 -8.86
CA HIS A 167 0.16 -22.08 -9.10
C HIS A 167 1.09 -22.36 -7.92
N TYR A 168 0.55 -22.62 -6.72
CA TYR A 168 1.35 -23.05 -5.57
C TYR A 168 1.45 -24.57 -5.53
N VAL A 169 2.67 -25.10 -5.52
CA VAL A 169 2.94 -26.53 -5.40
C VAL A 169 3.47 -26.82 -4.00
N SER A 170 2.65 -27.44 -3.15
CA SER A 170 3.13 -27.92 -1.85
C SER A 170 4.16 -29.03 -2.06
N ASN A 171 5.36 -28.81 -1.52
CA ASN A 171 6.59 -29.61 -1.59
C ASN A 171 6.50 -31.04 -2.16
N GLY A 172 7.17 -31.25 -3.31
CA GLY A 172 7.37 -32.59 -3.88
C GLY A 172 8.26 -32.70 -5.14
N GLY A 173 8.91 -31.62 -5.61
CA GLY A 173 9.96 -31.72 -6.65
C GLY A 173 9.86 -30.75 -7.83
N LYS A 174 8.98 -29.75 -7.80
CA LYS A 174 8.97 -28.66 -8.79
C LYS A 174 9.13 -27.32 -8.09
N SER A 175 9.90 -26.42 -8.69
CA SER A 175 9.97 -25.02 -8.26
C SER A 175 8.55 -24.46 -8.27
N SER A 176 8.04 -24.05 -7.11
CA SER A 176 6.76 -23.34 -7.03
C SER A 176 6.88 -22.05 -7.83
N ALA A 177 5.83 -21.69 -8.58
CA ALA A 177 5.79 -20.38 -9.20
C ALA A 177 5.65 -19.28 -8.14
N VAL A 178 5.04 -19.57 -7.00
CA VAL A 178 4.74 -18.59 -5.96
C VAL A 178 5.50 -18.93 -4.67
N SER A 179 6.30 -17.99 -4.16
CA SER A 179 6.76 -17.97 -2.77
C SER A 179 5.59 -17.63 -1.84
N ILE A 180 5.42 -18.44 -0.79
CA ILE A 180 4.35 -18.24 0.19
C ILE A 180 4.82 -17.39 1.38
N GLU A 181 6.14 -17.23 1.55
CA GLU A 181 6.72 -16.51 2.68
C GLU A 181 6.23 -15.06 2.75
N ASP A 182 6.31 -14.32 1.63
CA ASP A 182 5.89 -12.91 1.56
C ASP A 182 4.38 -12.75 1.77
N LEU A 183 3.59 -13.69 1.26
CA LEU A 183 2.14 -13.74 1.48
C LEU A 183 1.82 -13.92 2.96
N LEU A 184 2.52 -14.84 3.65
CA LEU A 184 2.35 -15.10 5.08
C LEU A 184 2.81 -13.89 5.91
N GLU A 185 3.96 -13.31 5.59
CA GLU A 185 4.46 -12.12 6.26
C GLU A 185 3.44 -10.97 6.15
N GLY A 186 2.95 -10.69 4.95
CA GLY A 186 1.95 -9.64 4.72
C GLY A 186 0.67 -9.86 5.53
N CYS A 187 0.18 -11.11 5.59
CA CYS A 187 -1.01 -11.45 6.37
C CYS A 187 -0.81 -11.31 7.88
N LEU A 188 0.36 -11.67 8.39
CA LEU A 188 0.68 -11.64 9.83
C LEU A 188 1.04 -10.22 10.30
N ARG A 189 1.65 -9.41 9.44
CA ARG A 189 1.98 -8.01 9.71
C ARG A 189 0.72 -7.15 9.85
N ASN A 190 -0.33 -7.47 9.08
CA ASN A 190 -1.57 -6.71 9.02
C ASN A 190 -2.79 -7.61 9.32
N PRO A 191 -3.03 -7.93 10.60
CA PRO A 191 -4.11 -8.84 10.97
C PRO A 191 -5.49 -8.22 10.71
N SER A 192 -6.32 -8.91 9.92
CA SER A 192 -7.68 -8.51 9.54
C SER A 192 -8.56 -9.74 9.33
N TYR A 193 -9.88 -9.54 9.16
CA TYR A 193 -10.81 -10.63 8.81
C TYR A 193 -10.41 -11.32 7.50
N TYR A 194 -9.86 -10.56 6.55
CA TYR A 194 -9.47 -11.06 5.24
C TYR A 194 -8.11 -11.74 5.26
N SER A 195 -7.10 -11.18 5.93
CA SER A 195 -5.80 -11.87 6.07
C SER A 195 -5.95 -13.17 6.85
N ARG A 196 -6.84 -13.23 7.86
CA ARG A 196 -7.22 -14.49 8.50
C ARG A 196 -7.82 -15.50 7.52
N SER A 197 -8.66 -15.03 6.59
CA SER A 197 -9.25 -15.88 5.56
C SER A 197 -8.20 -16.43 4.60
N VAL A 198 -7.24 -15.58 4.19
CA VAL A 198 -6.08 -16.00 3.38
C VAL A 198 -5.25 -17.08 4.10
N LEU A 199 -4.95 -16.90 5.38
CA LEU A 199 -4.21 -17.92 6.16
C LEU A 199 -4.95 -19.26 6.26
N ARG A 200 -6.29 -19.24 6.29
CA ARG A 200 -7.10 -20.47 6.23
C ARG A 200 -7.00 -21.14 4.86
N VAL A 201 -7.03 -20.36 3.78
CA VAL A 201 -6.83 -20.88 2.43
C VAL A 201 -5.47 -21.55 2.31
N VAL A 202 -4.40 -20.91 2.77
CA VAL A 202 -3.06 -21.51 2.82
C VAL A 202 -3.06 -22.81 3.62
N SER A 203 -3.71 -22.80 4.79
CA SER A 203 -3.83 -23.98 5.65
C SER A 203 -4.63 -25.13 5.00
N ASP A 204 -5.57 -24.84 4.11
CA ASP A 204 -6.35 -25.86 3.42
C ASP A 204 -5.60 -26.46 2.23
N ILE A 205 -4.75 -25.66 1.58
CA ILE A 205 -3.90 -26.09 0.46
C ILE A 205 -2.65 -26.85 0.95
N ASP A 206 -2.03 -26.40 2.04
CA ASP A 206 -0.82 -27.01 2.62
C ASP A 206 -1.06 -27.54 4.05
N PRO A 207 -1.22 -28.86 4.23
CA PRO A 207 -1.43 -29.47 5.54
C PRO A 207 -0.23 -29.34 6.50
N ALA A 208 1.00 -29.18 6.00
CA ALA A 208 2.16 -28.97 6.84
C ALA A 208 2.09 -27.58 7.49
N LEU A 209 1.82 -26.55 6.67
CA LEU A 209 1.62 -25.19 7.16
C LEU A 209 0.36 -25.05 8.01
N LYS A 210 -0.70 -25.85 7.76
CA LYS A 210 -1.92 -25.84 8.59
C LYS A 210 -1.64 -25.97 10.08
N ARG A 211 -0.73 -26.87 10.45
CA ARG A 211 -0.37 -27.11 11.86
C ARG A 211 0.28 -25.86 12.47
N ASP A 212 1.16 -25.23 11.71
CA ASP A 212 1.99 -24.13 12.17
C ASP A 212 1.20 -22.80 12.16
N LEU A 213 0.25 -22.63 11.22
CA LEU A 213 -0.62 -21.45 11.10
C LEU A 213 -1.83 -21.46 12.06
N LYS A 214 -2.26 -22.65 12.53
CA LYS A 214 -3.41 -22.79 13.43
C LYS A 214 -3.41 -21.82 14.63
N PRO A 215 -2.34 -21.70 15.44
CA PRO A 215 -2.33 -20.80 16.59
C PRO A 215 -2.55 -19.33 16.18
N PHE A 216 -1.98 -18.90 15.06
CA PHE A 216 -2.15 -17.53 14.54
C PHE A 216 -3.60 -17.29 14.09
N VAL A 217 -4.19 -18.22 13.33
CA VAL A 217 -5.59 -18.13 12.87
C VAL A 217 -6.59 -18.12 14.03
N GLU A 218 -6.32 -18.87 15.10
CA GLU A 218 -7.12 -18.86 16.32
C GLU A 218 -6.97 -17.55 17.09
N TYR A 219 -5.73 -17.07 17.26
CA TYR A 219 -5.43 -15.80 17.92
C TYR A 219 -6.10 -14.62 17.21
N MET A 220 -5.92 -14.48 15.89
CA MET A 220 -6.56 -13.44 15.08
C MET A 220 -8.09 -13.51 15.24
N GLY A 221 -8.65 -14.71 15.33
CA GLY A 221 -10.07 -14.89 15.56
C GLY A 221 -10.57 -14.34 16.89
N LYS A 222 -9.83 -14.60 17.97
CA LYS A 222 -10.16 -14.09 19.31
C LYS A 222 -9.96 -12.57 19.37
N ALA A 223 -8.86 -12.07 18.82
CA ALA A 223 -8.54 -10.65 18.81
C ALA A 223 -9.60 -9.83 18.05
N LEU A 224 -9.96 -10.25 16.83
CA LEU A 224 -10.98 -9.58 16.03
C LEU A 224 -12.38 -9.64 16.67
N ALA A 225 -12.74 -10.78 17.29
CA ALA A 225 -14.00 -10.91 18.01
C ALA A 225 -14.06 -10.00 19.25
N ALA A 226 -12.93 -9.83 19.95
CA ALA A 226 -12.83 -8.91 21.08
C ALA A 226 -13.00 -7.45 20.63
N LEU A 227 -12.37 -7.04 19.53
CA LEU A 227 -12.53 -5.68 18.99
C LEU A 227 -13.98 -5.37 18.64
N VAL A 228 -14.68 -6.27 17.94
CA VAL A 228 -16.11 -6.08 17.61
C VAL A 228 -16.98 -6.06 18.87
N ALA A 229 -16.65 -6.87 19.89
CA ALA A 229 -17.37 -6.84 21.15
C ALA A 229 -17.19 -5.50 21.90
N GLU A 230 -16.00 -4.88 21.82
CA GLU A 230 -15.76 -3.54 22.37
C GLU A 230 -16.50 -2.45 21.58
N GLU A 231 -16.45 -2.48 20.25
CA GLU A 231 -17.20 -1.54 19.39
C GLU A 231 -18.72 -1.61 19.63
N ALA A 232 -19.25 -2.82 19.82
CA ALA A 232 -20.66 -3.03 20.13
C ALA A 232 -21.05 -2.46 21.51
N LYS A 233 -20.14 -2.48 22.49
CA LYS A 233 -20.37 -1.84 23.81
C LYS A 233 -20.36 -0.32 23.70
N VAL A 234 -19.50 0.26 22.87
CA VAL A 234 -19.44 1.71 22.64
C VAL A 234 -20.68 2.20 21.88
N SER A 235 -21.16 1.41 20.93
CA SER A 235 -22.31 1.77 20.07
C SER A 235 -23.68 1.48 20.69
N ALA A 236 -23.74 0.69 21.76
CA ALA A 236 -24.99 0.43 22.45
C ALA A 236 -25.51 1.72 23.11
N PRO A 237 -26.73 2.19 22.81
CA PRO A 237 -27.29 3.38 23.43
C PRO A 237 -27.41 3.13 24.93
N SER A 238 -26.57 3.81 25.72
CA SER A 238 -26.63 3.78 27.18
C SER A 238 -28.03 4.23 27.63
N THR A 239 -28.92 3.28 27.89
CA THR A 239 -30.25 3.52 28.48
C THR A 239 -30.17 3.96 29.94
N ASN A 240 -28.97 4.07 30.52
CA ASN A 240 -28.76 4.84 31.73
C ASN A 240 -28.53 6.31 31.37
N SER A 241 -29.60 7.08 31.52
CA SER A 241 -29.66 8.54 31.47
C SER A 241 -28.81 9.18 32.59
N LYS A 242 -27.49 9.02 32.54
CA LYS A 242 -26.60 10.07 33.06
C LYS A 242 -26.44 11.06 31.92
N PRO A 243 -26.67 12.37 32.17
CA PRO A 243 -26.50 13.38 31.14
C PRO A 243 -25.11 13.21 30.55
N GLN A 244 -25.08 12.93 29.25
CA GLN A 244 -23.89 12.97 28.42
C GLN A 244 -23.15 14.24 28.82
N PRO A 245 -21.83 14.20 29.13
CA PRO A 245 -21.07 15.42 29.25
C PRO A 245 -21.18 16.07 27.88
N THR A 246 -22.12 17.00 27.73
CA THR A 246 -22.08 17.99 26.67
C THR A 246 -20.70 18.60 26.84
N VAL A 247 -19.78 18.21 25.96
CA VAL A 247 -18.52 18.91 25.79
C VAL A 247 -18.96 20.31 25.43
N SER A 248 -19.09 21.13 26.46
CA SER A 248 -19.64 22.46 26.31
C SER A 248 -18.69 23.18 25.36
N LEU A 249 -19.22 24.03 24.49
CA LEU A 249 -18.40 24.85 23.60
C LEU A 249 -17.26 25.55 24.38
N LYS A 250 -17.55 25.88 25.65
CA LYS A 250 -16.60 26.45 26.59
C LYS A 250 -15.45 25.51 26.97
N ALA A 251 -15.69 24.21 27.13
CA ALA A 251 -14.63 23.23 27.41
C ALA A 251 -13.67 23.07 26.23
N LEU A 252 -14.18 23.13 25.00
CA LEU A 252 -13.34 23.15 23.78
C LEU A 252 -12.54 24.46 23.67
N GLN A 253 -13.18 25.60 23.96
CA GLN A 253 -12.50 26.91 23.97
C GLN A 253 -11.43 26.99 25.08
N ASP A 254 -11.68 26.40 26.24
CA ASP A 254 -10.72 26.34 27.35
C ASP A 254 -9.52 25.43 27.00
N GLU A 255 -9.75 24.34 26.26
CA GLU A 255 -8.70 23.45 25.77
C GLU A 255 -7.87 24.10 24.64
N GLU A 256 -8.52 24.82 23.73
CA GLU A 256 -7.86 25.63 22.70
C GLU A 256 -6.99 26.73 23.33
N ALA A 257 -7.52 27.47 24.31
CA ALA A 257 -6.78 28.50 25.03
C ALA A 257 -5.60 27.92 25.84
N LEU A 258 -5.74 26.70 26.37
CA LEU A 258 -4.65 25.99 27.03
C LEU A 258 -3.54 25.62 26.04
N MET A 259 -3.89 25.10 24.86
CA MET A 259 -2.93 24.79 23.81
C MET A 259 -2.22 26.06 23.32
N GLN A 260 -2.95 27.16 23.16
CA GLN A 260 -2.39 28.46 22.79
C GLN A 260 -1.40 28.97 23.85
N ARG A 261 -1.73 28.88 25.14
CA ARG A 261 -0.80 29.22 26.24
C ARG A 261 0.45 28.36 26.23
N ARG A 262 0.35 27.07 25.90
CA ARG A 262 1.53 26.19 25.81
C ARG A 262 2.42 26.60 24.65
N LEU A 263 1.85 26.97 23.51
CA LEU A 263 2.60 27.52 22.38
C LEU A 263 3.26 28.85 22.75
N ASP A 264 2.54 29.76 23.40
CA ASP A 264 3.11 31.04 23.86
C ASP A 264 4.18 30.85 24.95
N GLN A 265 4.09 29.82 25.78
CA GLN A 265 5.15 29.50 26.73
C GLN A 265 6.39 28.94 26.00
N PHE A 266 6.19 28.18 24.93
CA PHE A 266 7.28 27.58 24.16
C PHE A 266 7.97 28.59 23.22
N PHE A 267 7.22 29.54 22.67
CA PHE A 267 7.68 30.49 21.65
C PHE A 267 7.77 31.94 22.15
N GLY A 268 6.95 32.31 23.14
CA GLY A 268 6.79 33.68 23.64
C GLY A 268 7.43 33.95 25.00
N ALA A 269 7.95 32.94 25.71
CA ALA A 269 8.90 33.17 26.79
C ALA A 269 10.21 33.63 26.17
N GLY A 270 10.34 34.96 26.05
CA GLY A 270 11.56 35.61 25.63
C GLY A 270 12.76 34.99 26.32
N HIS A 271 13.63 34.38 25.52
CA HIS A 271 15.05 34.58 25.69
C HIS A 271 15.28 36.09 25.57
N GLU A 272 15.02 36.82 26.67
CA GLU A 272 15.66 38.09 26.91
C GLU A 272 17.15 37.85 26.71
N ALA A 273 17.71 38.66 25.83
CA ALA A 273 19.09 38.71 25.38
C ALA A 273 20.05 38.92 26.56
N SER A 274 20.21 37.89 27.38
CA SER A 274 21.10 37.86 28.52
C SER A 274 22.43 37.29 28.04
N GLN A 275 23.32 38.21 27.67
CA GLN A 275 24.76 38.10 27.84
C GLN A 275 25.38 36.74 27.47
N ILE A 276 25.58 36.51 26.17
CA ILE A 276 26.76 35.74 25.77
C ILE A 276 27.89 36.77 25.68
N GLU A 277 28.63 36.90 26.78
CA GLU A 277 29.94 37.50 26.77
C GLU A 277 30.76 36.84 25.66
N SER A 278 31.20 37.67 24.72
CA SER A 278 32.21 37.34 23.74
C SER A 278 33.47 36.87 24.48
N MET A 279 33.68 35.55 24.52
CA MET A 279 35.03 35.02 24.75
C MET A 279 35.87 35.43 23.54
N ASP A 280 36.73 36.40 23.80
CA ASP A 280 37.79 36.87 22.92
C ASP A 280 38.82 35.75 22.76
N VAL A 281 38.75 35.01 21.64
CA VAL A 281 39.68 33.91 21.29
C VAL A 281 40.69 34.39 20.25
N ASP A 282 41.28 35.57 20.45
CA ASP A 282 42.36 36.10 19.59
C ASP A 282 43.74 36.15 20.26
N ALA A 283 43.92 35.48 21.40
CA ALA A 283 45.18 35.48 22.13
C ALA A 283 45.82 34.08 22.25
N LEU A 284 46.13 33.38 21.15
CA LEU A 284 47.24 32.41 21.13
C LEU A 284 47.63 31.90 19.71
N VAL A 285 48.19 32.76 18.85
CA VAL A 285 48.98 32.28 17.69
C VAL A 285 50.35 32.97 17.69
N LYS A 286 51.34 32.26 18.22
CA LYS A 286 52.77 32.58 18.06
C LYS A 286 53.17 32.30 16.60
N PRO A 287 53.85 33.22 15.90
CA PRO A 287 54.47 32.92 14.62
C PRO A 287 55.88 32.36 14.85
N GLY A 288 56.18 31.20 14.28
CA GLY A 288 57.55 30.71 14.19
C GLY A 288 57.69 29.22 13.96
N ALA A 289 57.62 28.78 12.70
CA ALA A 289 58.53 27.78 12.13
C ALA A 289 58.21 27.54 10.65
N THR A 290 59.23 27.74 9.84
CA THR A 290 59.40 27.45 8.42
C THR A 290 59.23 25.96 8.11
N ALA A 291 58.35 25.60 7.15
CA ALA A 291 58.46 24.37 6.35
C ALA A 291 57.59 24.42 5.08
N THR A 292 58.24 24.73 3.97
CA THR A 292 58.26 24.02 2.67
C THR A 292 57.01 23.26 2.17
N PHE A 293 56.40 23.79 1.10
CA PHE A 293 55.82 23.14 -0.10
C PHE A 293 55.10 21.78 -0.01
N VAL A 294 53.82 21.73 -0.43
CA VAL A 294 53.26 21.07 -1.66
C VAL A 294 51.79 21.55 -1.84
N PRO A 295 51.31 21.88 -3.07
CA PRO A 295 49.92 22.27 -3.29
C PRO A 295 49.05 21.07 -3.68
N GLU A 296 47.99 20.81 -2.94
CA GLU A 296 46.89 19.97 -3.41
C GLU A 296 45.55 20.63 -3.05
N ALA A 297 44.75 20.89 -4.08
CA ALA A 297 43.47 21.58 -3.99
C ALA A 297 42.47 20.74 -3.17
N ARG A 298 42.19 21.19 -1.94
CA ARG A 298 41.06 20.71 -1.14
C ARG A 298 40.08 21.86 -0.95
N SER A 299 38.85 21.61 -1.38
CA SER A 299 37.68 22.45 -1.12
C SER A 299 37.62 22.83 0.35
N ALA A 300 37.58 24.14 0.62
CA ALA A 300 37.35 24.68 1.93
C ALA A 300 35.93 24.30 2.38
N VAL A 301 35.82 23.28 3.23
CA VAL A 301 34.63 23.05 4.04
C VAL A 301 34.63 24.14 5.10
N SER A 302 33.84 25.17 4.85
CA SER A 302 33.55 26.21 5.83
C SER A 302 32.83 25.56 7.01
N THR A 303 33.51 25.40 8.14
CA THR A 303 32.91 24.99 9.41
C THR A 303 32.07 26.16 9.93
N ALA A 304 30.88 26.31 9.35
CA ALA A 304 29.85 27.19 9.88
C ALA A 304 29.33 26.58 11.18
N THR A 305 29.42 27.35 12.25
CA THR A 305 28.92 27.05 13.58
C THR A 305 27.42 26.75 13.49
N VAL A 306 27.06 25.47 13.52
CA VAL A 306 25.66 24.99 13.44
C VAL A 306 24.94 25.40 14.71
N THR A 307 24.15 26.47 14.64
CA THR A 307 23.11 26.76 15.63
C THR A 307 21.93 25.82 15.36
N SER A 308 21.78 24.80 16.22
CA SER A 308 20.82 23.70 16.10
C SER A 308 19.34 24.10 16.24
N ARG A 309 18.79 24.93 15.36
CA ARG A 309 17.35 25.08 15.18
C ARG A 309 17.01 25.29 13.71
N TRP A 310 15.98 24.57 13.25
CA TRP A 310 15.32 24.85 11.98
C TRP A 310 14.89 26.32 11.96
N SER A 311 15.56 27.15 11.18
CA SER A 311 15.18 28.54 10.97
C SER A 311 14.50 28.67 9.61
N TYR A 312 13.44 29.48 9.57
CA TYR A 312 12.78 29.79 8.31
C TYR A 312 13.70 30.68 7.48
N VAL A 313 13.95 30.32 6.22
CA VAL A 313 14.71 31.18 5.30
C VAL A 313 13.82 32.38 4.93
N PRO A 314 14.27 33.63 5.19
CA PRO A 314 13.49 34.82 4.85
C PRO A 314 13.15 34.83 3.35
N GLU A 315 11.94 35.23 2.99
CA GLU A 315 11.46 35.23 1.60
C GLU A 315 12.36 36.04 0.65
N ALA A 316 12.92 37.15 1.14
CA ALA A 316 13.86 37.98 0.38
C ALA A 316 15.19 37.28 0.02
N ALA A 317 15.52 36.17 0.69
CA ALA A 317 16.71 35.36 0.44
C ALA A 317 16.46 34.19 -0.54
N TRP A 318 15.23 34.05 -1.05
CA TRP A 318 14.89 32.99 -1.98
C TRP A 318 15.53 33.24 -3.34
N THR A 319 16.24 32.24 -3.84
CA THR A 319 16.86 32.26 -5.18
C THR A 319 16.46 31.00 -5.94
N GLN A 320 16.36 31.11 -7.27
CA GLN A 320 16.11 29.94 -8.11
C GLN A 320 17.23 28.92 -7.90
N CYS A 321 16.85 27.68 -7.57
CA CYS A 321 17.78 26.59 -7.32
C CYS A 321 17.29 25.29 -7.99
N PRO A 322 18.19 24.37 -8.37
CA PRO A 322 17.82 23.07 -8.93
C PRO A 322 16.90 22.27 -8.00
N ILE A 323 16.04 21.43 -8.58
CA ILE A 323 15.16 20.53 -7.82
C ILE A 323 15.99 19.66 -6.86
N GLY A 324 15.63 19.67 -5.57
CA GLY A 324 16.33 18.94 -4.51
C GLY A 324 17.45 19.71 -3.78
N THR A 325 17.61 21.02 -4.03
CA THR A 325 18.56 21.87 -3.30
C THR A 325 17.84 22.99 -2.52
N LEU A 326 18.49 23.49 -1.48
CA LEU A 326 18.09 24.70 -0.75
C LEU A 326 18.54 25.96 -1.51
N CYS A 327 18.00 27.12 -1.11
CA CYS A 327 18.47 28.42 -1.61
C CYS A 327 19.99 28.53 -1.40
N GLY A 328 20.75 28.80 -2.47
CA GLY A 328 22.21 28.74 -2.48
C GLY A 328 22.80 27.43 -3.03
N GLY A 329 21.98 26.52 -3.54
CA GLY A 329 22.43 25.30 -4.24
C GLY A 329 22.95 24.19 -3.31
N THR A 330 22.70 24.31 -2.01
CA THR A 330 23.14 23.34 -1.01
C THR A 330 22.16 22.16 -0.97
N VAL A 331 22.66 20.93 -1.09
CA VAL A 331 21.85 19.73 -0.88
C VAL A 331 21.61 19.59 0.63
N PRO A 332 20.35 19.50 1.10
CA PRO A 332 20.10 19.29 2.52
C PRO A 332 20.70 17.95 2.96
N ALA A 333 21.48 17.96 4.04
CA ALA A 333 21.95 16.72 4.65
C ALA A 333 20.74 15.97 5.23
N LEU A 334 20.43 14.80 4.67
CA LEU A 334 19.40 13.89 5.19
C LEU A 334 19.97 12.92 6.24
N GLU A 335 21.25 13.07 6.58
CA GLU A 335 21.89 12.28 7.62
C GLU A 335 21.26 12.65 8.97
N TRP A 336 20.80 11.63 9.69
CA TRP A 336 20.33 11.81 11.05
C TRP A 336 21.51 12.25 11.93
N PRO A 337 21.32 13.23 12.83
CA PRO A 337 22.37 13.58 13.77
C PRO A 337 22.82 12.36 14.58
N ALA A 338 24.12 12.10 14.65
CA ALA A 338 24.69 10.91 15.32
C ALA A 338 24.29 10.74 16.80
N TRP A 339 23.77 11.79 17.45
CA TRP A 339 23.26 11.72 18.82
C TRP A 339 21.90 11.02 18.92
N ILE A 340 21.14 10.90 17.84
CA ILE A 340 19.89 10.12 17.81
C ILE A 340 20.17 8.61 17.83
N ASP A 341 21.25 8.17 17.20
CA ASP A 341 21.65 6.76 17.20
C ASP A 341 22.20 6.27 18.56
N SER A 342 22.46 7.19 19.50
CA SER A 342 23.01 6.88 20.82
C SER A 342 21.97 6.87 21.95
N VAL A 343 20.68 7.04 21.65
CA VAL A 343 19.61 6.89 22.65
C VAL A 343 19.35 5.39 22.88
N PRO A 344 19.62 4.84 24.09
CA PRO A 344 19.34 3.44 24.39
C PRO A 344 17.82 3.22 24.35
N LEU A 345 17.35 2.38 23.44
CA LEU A 345 15.91 2.05 23.30
C LEU A 345 15.33 1.25 24.49
N HIS A 346 16.16 0.90 25.48
CA HIS A 346 15.73 0.22 26.69
C HIS A 346 16.23 0.95 27.93
N ALA A 347 15.29 1.43 28.74
CA ALA A 347 15.57 1.83 30.10
C ALA A 347 15.99 0.59 30.89
N THR A 348 17.29 0.44 31.14
CA THR A 348 17.78 -0.52 32.12
C THR A 348 17.26 -0.08 33.48
N MET A 349 16.27 -0.81 34.01
CA MET A 349 15.85 -0.60 35.39
C MET A 349 17.00 -0.98 36.34
N PRO A 350 17.32 -0.14 37.33
CA PRO A 350 18.30 -0.50 38.35
C PRO A 350 17.75 -1.66 39.20
N LEU A 351 18.61 -2.67 39.42
CA LEU A 351 18.39 -3.81 40.30
C LEU A 351 18.32 -3.43 41.77
#